data_AF-A0A7J8K1I7-F1
#
_entry.id   AF-A0A7J8K1I7-F1
#
_cell.length_a   1.000
_cell.length_b   1.000
_cell.length_c   1.000
_cell.angle_alpha   90.00
_cell.angle_beta   90.00
_cell.angle_gamma   90.00
#
_symmetry.space_group_name_H-M   'P 1'
#
loop_
_entity.id
_entity.type
_entity.pdbx_description
1 polymer ?
#
loop_
_entity_poly.entity_id
_entity_poly.type
_entity_poly.pdbx_seq_one_letter_code
_entity_poly.pdbx_strand_id
1 'polypeptide(L)'
;MLPSAGYRCARLIHATILKVFQSREVPEKTSSPEESIRMTKGITMATAKAVAAGNSCRQEDVIATANLSRKAVSDMLMACKQASFHPEVSEDVRARALRYGTECTLSYLDLLEHVLVVLQKPTPELKHQLAALSKRVAGAVTELIQAAEAMKGTEWVDPEDPTVIAETELLGAAASIEAAAKKLEQLKPRAKPKQADETLDFEEQILEAAKSIAAATSALVKSASAAQRELVAQGKVGSIPANAADDGQWSQGLISAARMVAAATSSLCEAANASVQGHASEEKLISSAKQVAASTAQLLVACKVKADQDSEAMRRLQAAGNAVKRASDNLVRAAQKAAFGKADDDDVVVKTKFVGGIAQIIAAQEEMLKKERELEEARKKLAQIRQQQYKFLPTELREDEG
;
A
#
# COMPACT_ATOMS: atom_id res chain seq x y z
N MET A 1 12.17 -42.50 35.08
CA MET A 1 13.31 -42.81 34.18
C MET A 1 13.08 -42.45 32.70
N LEU A 2 11.84 -42.39 32.18
CA LEU A 2 11.55 -41.92 30.81
C LEU A 2 11.89 -40.45 30.43
N PRO A 3 11.91 -39.45 31.34
CA PRO A 3 12.16 -38.04 31.00
C PRO A 3 13.49 -37.77 30.30
N SER A 4 14.51 -38.54 30.66
CA SER A 4 15.87 -38.36 30.15
C SER A 4 16.05 -38.89 28.72
N ALA A 5 15.15 -39.74 28.22
CA ALA A 5 15.26 -40.31 26.88
C ALA A 5 14.82 -39.31 25.80
N GLY A 6 13.69 -38.62 25.99
CA GLY A 6 13.17 -37.63 25.02
C GLY A 6 14.11 -36.44 24.81
N TYR A 7 14.75 -35.96 25.89
CA TYR A 7 15.70 -34.85 25.81
C TYR A 7 17.09 -35.25 25.31
N ARG A 8 17.59 -36.43 25.71
CA ARG A 8 18.82 -36.98 25.10
C ARG A 8 18.63 -37.19 23.60
N CYS A 9 17.44 -37.61 23.18
CA CYS A 9 17.07 -37.71 21.77
C CYS A 9 17.08 -36.33 21.08
N ALA A 10 16.48 -35.30 21.68
CA ALA A 10 16.52 -33.94 21.14
C ALA A 10 17.96 -33.39 21.01
N ARG A 11 18.82 -33.62 22.02
CA ARG A 11 20.24 -33.25 22.00
C ARG A 11 21.02 -33.98 20.91
N LEU A 12 20.83 -35.30 20.77
CA LEU A 12 21.45 -36.09 19.70
C LEU A 12 21.00 -35.64 18.32
N ILE A 13 19.72 -35.27 18.16
CA ILE A 13 19.18 -34.76 16.91
C ILE A 13 19.79 -33.40 16.59
N HIS A 14 19.86 -32.46 17.54
CA HIS A 14 20.52 -31.17 17.30
C HIS A 14 22.01 -31.32 16.98
N ALA A 15 22.73 -32.23 17.65
CA ALA A 15 24.12 -32.52 17.33
C ALA A 15 24.29 -33.11 15.92
N THR A 16 23.32 -33.91 15.47
CA THR A 16 23.28 -34.46 14.10
C THR A 16 22.98 -33.37 13.08
N ILE A 17 21.98 -32.52 13.34
CA ILE A 17 21.63 -31.38 12.48
C ILE A 17 22.83 -30.42 12.36
N LEU A 18 23.53 -30.14 13.46
CA LEU A 18 24.74 -29.31 13.46
C LEU A 18 25.85 -29.91 12.59
N LYS A 19 26.08 -31.23 12.65
CA LYS A 19 27.05 -31.90 11.78
C LYS A 19 26.69 -31.77 10.30
N VAL A 20 25.41 -31.94 9.96
CA VAL A 20 24.90 -31.76 8.59
C VAL A 20 25.04 -30.31 8.15
N PHE A 21 24.78 -29.35 9.04
CA PHE A 21 24.94 -27.94 8.76
C PHE A 21 26.41 -27.57 8.49
N GLN A 22 27.33 -28.06 9.31
CA GLN A 22 28.77 -27.83 9.19
C GLN A 22 29.44 -28.60 8.04
N SER A 23 28.73 -29.53 7.38
CA SER A 23 29.28 -30.23 6.22
C SER A 23 29.59 -29.24 5.09
N ARG A 24 30.63 -29.52 4.31
CA ARG A 24 30.99 -28.72 3.12
C ARG A 24 30.08 -28.99 1.91
N GLU A 25 29.04 -29.80 2.08
CA GLU A 25 28.11 -30.12 1.01
C GLU A 25 27.29 -28.90 0.65
N VAL A 26 27.25 -28.61 -0.65
CA VAL A 26 26.40 -27.57 -1.22
C VAL A 26 24.94 -28.07 -1.16
N PRO A 27 24.01 -27.28 -0.59
CA PRO A 27 22.60 -27.66 -0.58
C PRO A 27 22.04 -27.79 -2.00
N GLU A 28 21.20 -28.81 -2.24
CA GLU A 28 20.53 -29.01 -3.53
C GLU A 28 19.50 -27.90 -3.85
N LYS A 29 19.00 -27.22 -2.82
CA LYS A 29 18.03 -26.14 -2.92
C LYS A 29 18.63 -24.84 -2.41
N THR A 30 18.24 -23.73 -3.02
CA THR A 30 18.53 -22.38 -2.54
C THR A 30 17.31 -21.82 -1.83
N SER A 31 17.54 -21.07 -0.75
CA SER A 31 16.52 -20.30 -0.04
C SER A 31 16.92 -18.84 -0.05
N SER A 32 15.96 -17.95 0.15
CA SER A 32 16.27 -16.52 0.22
C SER A 32 16.81 -16.14 1.62
N PRO A 33 17.61 -15.06 1.75
CA PRO A 33 18.02 -14.56 3.05
C PRO A 33 16.83 -14.17 3.97
N GLU A 34 15.70 -13.74 3.40
CA GLU A 34 14.46 -13.42 4.12
C GLU A 34 13.84 -14.67 4.75
N GLU A 35 13.87 -15.79 4.01
CA GLU A 35 13.43 -17.07 4.54
C GLU A 35 14.31 -17.49 5.72
N SER A 36 15.63 -17.31 5.61
CA SER A 36 16.58 -17.52 6.72
C SER A 36 16.23 -16.63 7.93
N ILE A 37 16.00 -15.32 7.73
CA ILE A 37 15.60 -14.38 8.79
C ILE A 37 14.27 -14.80 9.41
N ARG A 38 13.28 -15.16 8.61
CA ARG A 38 11.95 -15.63 9.06
C ARG A 38 12.07 -16.85 9.96
N MET A 39 12.94 -17.82 9.62
CA MET A 39 13.13 -19.02 10.42
C MET A 39 13.77 -18.73 11.79
N THR A 40 14.51 -17.63 11.96
CA THR A 40 15.05 -17.25 13.29
C THR A 40 13.96 -16.88 14.31
N LYS A 41 12.78 -16.43 13.86
CA LYS A 41 11.61 -16.18 14.74
C LYS A 41 11.17 -17.46 15.46
N GLY A 42 11.30 -18.61 14.79
CA GLY A 42 11.01 -19.93 15.37
C GLY A 42 11.87 -20.22 16.61
N ILE A 43 13.15 -19.84 16.58
CA ILE A 43 14.06 -19.99 17.73
C ILE A 43 13.66 -19.07 18.87
N THR A 44 13.29 -17.83 18.58
CA THR A 44 12.84 -16.87 19.62
C THR A 44 11.61 -17.41 20.36
N MET A 45 10.62 -17.92 19.63
CA MET A 45 9.43 -18.55 20.24
C MET A 45 9.79 -19.82 21.01
N ALA A 46 10.67 -20.67 20.47
CA ALA A 46 11.10 -21.89 21.13
C ALA A 46 11.93 -21.62 22.39
N THR A 47 12.65 -20.50 22.45
CA THR A 47 13.40 -20.00 23.61
C THR A 47 12.45 -19.59 24.73
N ALA A 48 11.41 -18.79 24.41
CA ALA A 48 10.39 -18.42 25.38
C ALA A 48 9.68 -19.65 25.96
N LYS A 49 9.33 -20.63 25.12
CA LYS A 49 8.73 -21.88 25.60
C LYS A 49 9.68 -22.71 26.45
N ALA A 50 10.97 -22.77 26.13
CA ALA A 50 11.96 -23.47 26.94
C ALA A 50 12.11 -22.88 28.34
N VAL A 51 12.16 -21.55 28.46
CA VAL A 51 12.18 -20.86 29.76
C VAL A 51 10.90 -21.15 30.54
N ALA A 52 9.73 -21.08 29.88
CA ALA A 52 8.45 -21.38 30.52
C ALA A 52 8.37 -22.84 31.03
N ALA A 53 8.85 -23.80 30.24
CA ALA A 53 8.91 -25.22 30.62
C ALA A 53 9.87 -25.46 31.80
N GLY A 54 11.02 -24.78 31.83
CA GLY A 54 11.93 -24.83 32.98
C GLY A 54 11.31 -24.24 34.25
N ASN A 55 10.53 -23.16 34.13
CA ASN A 55 9.86 -22.54 35.26
C ASN A 55 8.67 -23.36 35.78
N SER A 56 7.89 -23.99 34.90
CA SER A 56 6.73 -24.80 35.28
C SER A 56 7.11 -26.14 35.90
N CYS A 57 8.31 -26.65 35.59
CA CYS A 57 8.78 -27.98 35.96
C CYS A 57 7.84 -29.12 35.51
N ARG A 58 6.96 -28.88 34.52
CA ARG A 58 6.01 -29.89 34.03
C ARG A 58 6.61 -30.68 32.88
N GLN A 59 6.53 -32.00 32.98
CA GLN A 59 7.10 -32.90 31.99
C GLN A 59 6.49 -32.76 30.59
N GLU A 60 5.20 -32.43 30.51
CA GLU A 60 4.48 -32.24 29.24
C GLU A 60 4.98 -30.99 28.49
N ASP A 61 5.15 -29.87 29.20
CA ASP A 61 5.68 -28.61 28.63
C ASP A 61 7.09 -28.81 28.06
N VAL A 62 7.88 -29.64 28.72
CA VAL A 62 9.25 -30.00 28.38
C VAL A 62 9.30 -30.82 27.08
N ILE A 63 8.41 -31.82 26.94
CA ILE A 63 8.29 -32.62 25.70
C ILE A 63 7.79 -31.77 24.54
N ALA A 64 6.77 -30.93 24.77
CA ALA A 64 6.23 -30.02 23.75
C ALA A 64 7.30 -29.03 23.27
N THR A 65 8.08 -28.49 24.20
CA THR A 65 9.23 -27.63 23.89
C THR A 65 10.24 -28.38 23.02
N ALA A 66 10.68 -29.57 23.42
CA ALA A 66 11.70 -30.33 22.67
C ALA A 66 11.30 -30.64 21.22
N ASN A 67 10.01 -30.90 20.96
CA ASN A 67 9.51 -31.11 19.59
C ASN A 67 9.50 -29.81 18.77
N LEU A 68 9.09 -28.69 19.37
CA LEU A 68 9.15 -27.37 18.73
C LEU A 68 10.61 -26.96 18.45
N SER A 69 11.49 -27.13 19.44
CA SER A 69 12.93 -26.89 19.37
C SER A 69 13.56 -27.56 18.16
N ARG A 70 13.28 -28.87 17.98
CA ARG A 70 13.84 -29.66 16.89
C ARG A 70 13.49 -29.07 15.53
N LYS A 71 12.21 -28.76 15.32
CA LYS A 71 11.74 -28.19 14.07
C LYS A 71 12.35 -26.81 13.83
N ALA A 72 12.30 -25.93 14.83
CA ALA A 72 12.84 -24.58 14.73
C ALA A 72 14.35 -24.54 14.41
N VAL A 73 15.15 -25.38 15.08
CA VAL A 73 16.60 -25.50 14.82
C VAL A 73 16.87 -26.08 13.44
N SER A 74 16.14 -27.12 13.03
CA SER A 74 16.28 -27.73 11.70
C SER A 74 15.96 -26.72 10.59
N ASP A 75 14.81 -26.07 10.67
CA ASP A 75 14.34 -25.13 9.65
C ASP A 75 15.28 -23.91 9.57
N MET A 76 15.74 -23.39 10.71
CA MET A 76 16.72 -22.29 10.76
C MET A 76 18.05 -22.68 10.12
N LEU A 77 18.65 -23.81 10.51
CA LEU A 77 19.95 -24.23 9.98
C LEU A 77 19.87 -24.57 8.49
N MET A 78 18.77 -25.19 8.05
CA MET A 78 18.54 -25.47 6.64
C MET A 78 18.46 -24.17 5.83
N ALA A 79 17.59 -23.23 6.22
CA ALA A 79 17.43 -21.96 5.53
C ALA A 79 18.71 -21.10 5.56
N CYS A 80 19.43 -21.08 6.69
CA CYS A 80 20.71 -20.37 6.79
C CYS A 80 21.75 -20.96 5.83
N LYS A 81 21.87 -22.29 5.76
CA LYS A 81 22.81 -22.94 4.85
C LYS A 81 22.43 -22.68 3.40
N GLN A 82 21.17 -22.91 3.03
CA GLN A 82 20.67 -22.72 1.66
C GLN A 82 20.84 -21.26 1.18
N ALA A 83 20.57 -20.27 2.03
CA ALA A 83 20.78 -18.86 1.70
C ALA A 83 22.27 -18.50 1.57
N SER A 84 23.11 -18.98 2.49
CA SER A 84 24.55 -18.66 2.49
C SER A 84 25.31 -19.20 1.27
N PHE A 85 24.78 -20.25 0.62
CA PHE A 85 25.36 -20.86 -0.59
C PHE A 85 24.80 -20.27 -1.89
N HIS A 86 23.99 -19.21 -1.83
CA HIS A 86 23.56 -18.49 -3.03
C HIS A 86 24.78 -17.93 -3.80
N PRO A 87 24.78 -17.94 -5.15
CA PRO A 87 25.94 -17.53 -5.95
C PRO A 87 26.42 -16.10 -5.71
N GLU A 88 25.51 -15.20 -5.32
CA GLU A 88 25.79 -13.78 -5.08
C GLU A 88 26.35 -13.49 -3.67
N VAL A 89 26.38 -14.49 -2.78
CA VAL A 89 26.88 -14.34 -1.41
C VAL A 89 28.38 -14.57 -1.37
N SER A 90 29.13 -13.60 -0.86
CA SER A 90 30.58 -13.69 -0.70
C SER A 90 31.00 -14.78 0.30
N GLU A 91 32.20 -15.32 0.14
CA GLU A 91 32.74 -16.37 1.01
C GLU A 91 32.81 -15.91 2.49
N ASP A 92 33.18 -14.65 2.73
CA ASP A 92 33.24 -14.07 4.08
C ASP A 92 31.86 -14.01 4.75
N VAL A 93 30.83 -13.58 4.01
CA VAL A 93 29.45 -13.50 4.52
C VAL A 93 28.91 -14.91 4.76
N ARG A 94 29.21 -15.86 3.86
CA ARG A 94 28.87 -17.28 4.04
C ARG A 94 29.50 -17.85 5.31
N ALA A 95 30.80 -17.65 5.50
CA ALA A 95 31.51 -18.11 6.69
C ALA A 95 30.92 -17.49 7.98
N ARG A 96 30.60 -16.20 7.94
CA ARG A 96 29.93 -15.48 9.05
C ARG A 96 28.57 -16.10 9.38
N ALA A 97 27.73 -16.36 8.37
CA ALA A 97 26.42 -16.97 8.55
C ALA A 97 26.49 -18.37 9.17
N LEU A 98 27.39 -19.22 8.67
CA LEU A 98 27.60 -20.57 9.20
C LEU A 98 28.13 -20.55 10.64
N ARG A 99 29.01 -19.61 10.97
CA ARG A 99 29.49 -19.41 12.34
C ARG A 99 28.33 -19.06 13.28
N TYR A 100 27.53 -18.05 12.96
CA TYR A 100 26.44 -17.62 13.84
C TYR A 100 25.26 -18.58 13.87
N GLY A 101 25.01 -19.34 12.80
CA GLY A 101 24.05 -20.45 12.82
C GLY A 101 24.48 -21.54 13.83
N THR A 102 25.77 -21.84 13.88
CA THR A 102 26.35 -22.75 14.87
C THR A 102 26.24 -22.17 16.29
N GLU A 103 26.66 -20.92 16.50
CA GLU A 103 26.66 -20.26 17.81
C GLU A 103 25.25 -20.11 18.39
N CYS A 104 24.26 -19.78 17.56
CA CYS A 104 22.85 -19.73 17.93
C CYS A 104 22.36 -21.11 18.41
N THR A 105 22.68 -22.16 17.67
CA THR A 105 22.28 -23.53 18.04
C THR A 105 22.96 -24.01 19.31
N LEU A 106 24.24 -23.71 19.50
CA LEU A 106 24.99 -24.04 20.72
C LEU A 106 24.43 -23.30 21.94
N SER A 107 24.19 -21.99 21.82
CA SER A 107 23.56 -21.20 22.89
C SER A 107 22.18 -21.73 23.25
N TYR A 108 21.42 -22.19 22.25
CA TYR A 108 20.11 -22.79 22.47
C TYR A 108 20.20 -24.18 23.12
N LEU A 109 21.21 -24.97 22.78
CA LEU A 109 21.50 -26.24 23.45
C LEU A 109 21.86 -26.04 24.93
N ASP A 110 22.70 -25.06 25.25
CA ASP A 110 23.02 -24.71 26.63
C ASP A 110 21.77 -24.38 27.44
N LEU A 111 20.82 -23.63 26.85
CA LEU A 111 19.54 -23.34 27.50
C LEU A 111 18.74 -24.62 27.77
N LEU A 112 18.62 -25.52 26.79
CA LEU A 112 17.89 -26.78 26.96
C LEU A 112 18.56 -27.71 27.98
N GLU A 113 19.89 -27.73 28.05
CA GLU A 113 20.63 -28.47 29.07
C GLU A 113 20.37 -27.90 30.46
N HIS A 114 20.33 -26.58 30.59
CA HIS A 114 20.01 -25.93 31.86
C HIS A 114 18.56 -26.18 32.30
N VAL A 115 17.61 -26.21 31.35
CA VAL A 115 16.22 -26.63 31.64
C VAL A 115 16.19 -28.03 32.25
N LEU A 116 17.00 -28.98 31.76
CA LEU A 116 17.10 -30.31 32.37
C LEU A 116 17.63 -30.29 33.80
N VAL A 117 18.63 -29.46 34.07
CA VAL A 117 19.19 -29.31 35.43
C VAL A 117 18.12 -28.79 36.38
N VAL A 118 17.33 -27.80 35.95
CA VAL A 118 16.19 -27.27 36.72
C VAL A 118 15.14 -28.35 37.00
N LEU A 119 14.84 -29.23 36.03
CA LEU A 119 13.87 -30.33 36.25
C LEU A 119 14.36 -31.37 37.25
N GLN A 120 15.66 -31.64 37.28
CA GLN A 120 16.25 -32.58 38.24
C GLN A 120 16.32 -31.98 39.65
N LYS A 121 16.60 -30.68 39.75
CA LYS A 121 16.77 -29.95 41.01
C LYS A 121 16.15 -28.55 40.88
N PRO A 122 14.84 -28.39 41.12
CA PRO A 122 14.17 -27.12 40.90
C PRO A 122 14.46 -26.13 42.03
N THR A 123 15.53 -25.33 41.88
CA THR A 123 15.86 -24.24 42.81
C THR A 123 15.56 -22.86 42.19
N PRO A 124 15.24 -21.83 43.00
CA PRO A 124 15.03 -20.47 42.51
C PRO A 124 16.23 -19.92 41.73
N GLU A 125 17.46 -20.23 42.18
CA GLU A 125 18.71 -19.78 41.55
C GLU A 125 18.87 -20.37 40.15
N LEU A 126 18.60 -21.67 39.98
CA LEU A 126 18.68 -22.33 38.67
C LEU A 126 17.60 -21.81 37.72
N LYS A 127 16.39 -21.52 38.22
CA LYS A 127 15.32 -20.89 37.41
C LYS A 127 15.69 -19.48 36.98
N HIS A 128 16.31 -18.68 37.85
CA HIS A 128 16.76 -17.33 37.53
C HIS A 128 17.79 -17.33 36.38
N GLN A 129 18.71 -18.31 36.36
CA GLN A 129 19.72 -18.45 35.32
C GLN A 129 19.14 -18.72 33.91
N LEU A 130 17.91 -19.23 33.78
CA LEU A 130 17.24 -19.41 32.49
C LEU A 130 17.07 -18.09 31.73
N ALA A 131 16.84 -16.98 32.44
CA ALA A 131 16.70 -15.66 31.83
C ALA A 131 18.01 -15.20 31.18
N ALA A 132 19.15 -15.45 31.83
CA ALA A 132 20.47 -15.11 31.31
C ALA A 132 20.82 -15.93 30.05
N LEU A 133 20.52 -17.22 30.06
CA LEU A 133 20.73 -18.09 28.89
C LEU A 133 19.80 -17.72 27.72
N SER A 134 18.54 -17.39 28.01
CA SER A 134 17.60 -16.86 27.01
C SER A 134 18.12 -15.59 26.34
N LYS A 135 18.69 -14.66 27.12
CA LYS A 135 19.31 -13.44 26.58
C LYS A 135 20.53 -13.74 25.68
N ARG A 136 21.32 -14.77 26.01
CA ARG A 136 22.44 -15.23 25.17
C ARG A 136 21.94 -15.78 23.83
N VAL A 137 20.87 -16.57 23.84
CA VAL A 137 20.23 -17.05 22.60
C VAL A 137 19.73 -15.89 21.76
N ALA A 138 19.06 -14.91 22.38
CA ALA A 138 18.59 -13.71 21.67
C ALA A 138 19.74 -12.95 21.00
N GLY A 139 20.87 -12.77 21.68
CA GLY A 139 22.06 -12.15 21.10
C GLY A 139 22.61 -12.92 19.89
N ALA A 140 22.73 -14.24 19.99
CA ALA A 140 23.18 -15.08 18.88
C ALA A 140 22.19 -15.07 17.69
N VAL A 141 20.89 -14.97 17.95
CA VAL A 141 19.86 -14.77 16.91
C VAL A 141 20.05 -13.42 16.22
N THR A 142 20.33 -12.34 16.95
CA THR A 142 20.60 -11.02 16.37
C THR A 142 21.80 -11.04 15.43
N GLU A 143 22.91 -11.66 15.83
CA GLU A 143 24.10 -11.78 14.98
C GLU A 143 23.83 -12.63 13.73
N LEU A 144 23.00 -13.67 13.84
CA LEU A 144 22.58 -14.48 12.69
C LEU A 144 21.70 -13.69 11.72
N ILE A 145 20.80 -12.83 12.22
CA ILE A 145 19.99 -11.93 11.39
C ILE A 145 20.88 -10.97 10.63
N GLN A 146 21.83 -10.32 11.30
CA GLN A 146 22.78 -9.41 10.65
C GLN A 146 23.62 -10.12 9.58
N ALA A 147 24.04 -11.36 9.84
CA ALA A 147 24.75 -12.16 8.85
C ALA A 147 23.86 -12.49 7.63
N ALA A 148 22.57 -12.75 7.83
CA ALA A 148 21.61 -12.97 6.76
C ALA A 148 21.29 -11.70 5.97
N GLU A 149 21.19 -10.55 6.62
CA GLU A 149 21.05 -9.25 5.95
C GLU A 149 22.24 -8.94 5.05
N ALA A 150 23.46 -9.26 5.50
CA ALA A 150 24.67 -9.10 4.69
C ALA A 150 24.70 -10.02 3.45
N MET A 151 23.90 -11.09 3.40
CA MET A 151 23.78 -11.97 2.22
C MET A 151 23.03 -11.30 1.06
N LYS A 152 22.22 -10.28 1.35
CA LYS A 152 21.33 -9.64 0.38
C LYS A 152 22.08 -8.72 -0.60
N GLY A 153 23.36 -8.45 -0.36
CA GLY A 153 24.08 -7.37 -1.04
C GLY A 153 23.50 -6.00 -0.69
N THR A 154 24.15 -4.93 -1.14
CA THR A 154 23.74 -3.56 -0.84
C THR A 154 22.55 -3.06 -1.67
N GLU A 155 22.01 -3.88 -2.59
CA GLU A 155 21.01 -3.45 -3.58
C GLU A 155 19.66 -4.19 -3.50
N TRP A 156 19.49 -5.15 -2.58
CA TRP A 156 18.24 -5.90 -2.48
C TRP A 156 17.17 -5.15 -1.67
N VAL A 157 15.96 -5.17 -2.18
CA VAL A 157 14.80 -4.41 -1.71
C VAL A 157 13.66 -5.39 -1.39
N ASP A 158 13.08 -5.33 -0.19
CA ASP A 158 12.03 -6.27 0.24
C ASP A 158 10.72 -6.00 -0.51
N PRO A 159 10.19 -6.96 -1.31
CA PRO A 159 8.93 -6.79 -2.04
C PRO A 159 7.71 -6.52 -1.15
N GLU A 160 7.77 -6.93 0.12
CA GLU A 160 6.70 -6.71 1.12
C GLU A 160 6.92 -5.41 1.91
N ASP A 161 7.99 -4.65 1.64
CA ASP A 161 8.23 -3.36 2.27
C ASP A 161 7.11 -2.37 1.86
N PRO A 162 6.44 -1.71 2.82
CA PRO A 162 5.41 -0.72 2.54
C PRO A 162 5.86 0.37 1.54
N THR A 163 7.14 0.71 1.52
CA THR A 163 7.71 1.71 0.61
C THR A 163 7.78 1.21 -0.84
N VAL A 164 8.10 -0.07 -1.03
CA VAL A 164 8.20 -0.74 -2.34
C VAL A 164 6.82 -0.98 -2.93
N ILE A 165 5.89 -1.40 -2.08
CA ILE A 165 4.47 -1.52 -2.44
C ILE A 165 3.94 -0.15 -2.86
N ALA A 166 4.21 0.90 -2.08
CA ALA A 166 3.74 2.24 -2.41
C ALA A 166 4.31 2.76 -3.74
N GLU A 167 5.60 2.54 -3.99
CA GLU A 167 6.23 2.91 -5.25
C GLU A 167 5.62 2.18 -6.45
N THR A 168 5.46 0.87 -6.34
CA THR A 168 4.85 0.03 -7.39
C THR A 168 3.43 0.47 -7.71
N GLU A 169 2.63 0.73 -6.67
CA GLU A 169 1.24 1.17 -6.79
C GLU A 169 1.12 2.59 -7.38
N LEU A 170 2.00 3.52 -7.00
CA LEU A 170 2.05 4.87 -7.59
C LEU A 170 2.39 4.82 -9.08
N LEU A 171 3.40 4.03 -9.45
CA LEU A 171 3.76 3.84 -10.86
C LEU A 171 2.64 3.16 -11.65
N GLY A 172 1.96 2.18 -11.05
CA GLY A 172 0.77 1.56 -11.62
C GLY A 172 -0.38 2.55 -11.83
N ALA A 173 -0.63 3.44 -10.87
CA ALA A 173 -1.63 4.49 -10.99
C ALA A 173 -1.27 5.49 -12.12
N ALA A 174 -0.01 5.88 -12.24
CA ALA A 174 0.46 6.75 -13.34
C ALA A 174 0.28 6.07 -14.70
N ALA A 175 0.65 4.79 -14.83
CA ALA A 175 0.47 4.02 -16.06
C ALA A 175 -1.02 3.88 -16.45
N SER A 176 -1.90 3.68 -15.46
CA SER A 176 -3.35 3.64 -15.68
C SER A 176 -3.89 4.98 -16.22
N ILE A 177 -3.42 6.10 -15.67
CA ILE A 177 -3.77 7.45 -16.16
C ILE A 177 -3.27 7.64 -17.60
N GLU A 178 -2.05 7.24 -17.91
CA GLU A 178 -1.51 7.34 -19.27
C GLU A 178 -2.27 6.50 -20.29
N ALA A 179 -2.71 5.30 -19.90
CA ALA A 179 -3.56 4.47 -20.75
C ALA A 179 -4.91 5.16 -21.03
N ALA A 180 -5.51 5.81 -20.01
CA ALA A 180 -6.73 6.59 -20.17
C ALA A 180 -6.51 7.82 -21.08
N ALA A 181 -5.39 8.53 -20.92
CA ALA A 181 -5.01 9.66 -21.77
C ALA A 181 -4.82 9.24 -23.24
N LYS A 182 -4.12 8.12 -23.48
CA LYS A 182 -3.92 7.58 -24.82
C LYS A 182 -5.23 7.15 -25.48
N LYS A 183 -6.17 6.61 -24.70
CA LYS A 183 -7.51 6.31 -25.18
C LYS A 183 -8.26 7.56 -25.63
N LEU A 184 -8.10 8.70 -24.94
CA LEU A 184 -8.66 9.99 -25.36
C LEU A 184 -8.07 10.51 -26.68
N GLU A 185 -6.76 10.34 -26.91
CA GLU A 185 -6.10 10.80 -28.15
C GLU A 185 -6.62 10.09 -29.41
N GLN A 186 -7.04 8.84 -29.27
CA GLN A 186 -7.57 8.04 -30.39
C GLN A 186 -9.01 8.42 -30.76
N LEU A 187 -9.67 9.24 -29.95
CA LEU A 187 -11.04 9.66 -30.20
C LEU A 187 -11.07 10.75 -31.28
N LYS A 188 -11.76 10.47 -32.37
CA LYS A 188 -12.12 11.48 -33.36
C LYS A 188 -13.47 12.10 -32.98
N PRO A 189 -13.62 13.43 -33.06
CA PRO A 189 -14.93 14.08 -33.00
C PRO A 189 -15.88 13.44 -34.03
N ARG A 190 -17.16 13.27 -33.68
CA ARG A 190 -18.13 12.61 -34.55
C ARG A 190 -18.27 13.38 -35.88
N ALA A 191 -18.01 12.72 -37.01
CA ALA A 191 -18.26 13.30 -38.33
C ALA A 191 -19.78 13.40 -38.58
N LYS A 192 -20.39 14.55 -38.29
CA LYS A 192 -21.75 14.88 -38.77
C LYS A 192 -21.66 15.54 -40.17
N PRO A 193 -22.62 15.31 -41.08
CA PRO A 193 -22.67 16.04 -42.34
C PRO A 193 -22.89 17.53 -42.06
N LYS A 194 -22.06 18.37 -42.69
CA LYS A 194 -22.01 19.84 -42.53
C LYS A 194 -23.40 20.48 -42.63
N GLN A 195 -23.98 20.80 -41.49
CA GLN A 195 -24.69 22.07 -41.31
C GLN A 195 -23.76 22.94 -40.48
N ALA A 196 -23.66 24.23 -40.82
CA ALA A 196 -22.76 25.17 -40.16
C ALA A 196 -23.14 25.25 -38.67
N ASP A 197 -22.41 24.51 -37.84
CA ASP A 197 -22.73 24.34 -36.43
C ASP A 197 -21.52 24.87 -35.64
N GLU A 198 -21.73 25.93 -34.87
CA GLU A 198 -20.73 26.58 -34.00
C GLU A 198 -20.27 25.66 -32.85
N THR A 199 -20.83 24.45 -32.76
CA THR A 199 -20.58 23.45 -31.70
C THR A 199 -19.19 22.82 -31.72
N LEU A 200 -18.52 22.76 -32.90
CA LEU A 200 -17.21 22.11 -33.05
C LEU A 200 -16.11 22.66 -32.12
N ASP A 201 -16.18 23.93 -31.71
CA ASP A 201 -15.22 24.54 -30.79
C ASP A 201 -15.37 23.98 -29.35
N PHE A 202 -16.59 23.60 -28.95
CA PHE A 202 -16.84 23.13 -27.59
C PHE A 202 -16.33 21.70 -27.35
N GLU A 203 -16.61 20.75 -28.25
CA GLU A 203 -16.13 19.37 -28.08
C GLU A 203 -14.61 19.27 -28.17
N GLU A 204 -13.97 20.09 -29.02
CA GLU A 204 -12.51 20.20 -29.10
C GLU A 204 -11.93 20.80 -27.81
N GLN A 205 -12.55 21.85 -27.25
CA GLN A 205 -12.16 22.43 -25.96
C GLN A 205 -12.26 21.41 -24.81
N ILE A 206 -13.31 20.60 -24.76
CA ILE A 206 -13.45 19.54 -23.74
C ILE A 206 -12.35 18.50 -23.90
N LEU A 207 -12.15 18.02 -25.13
CA LEU A 207 -11.17 16.96 -25.39
C LEU A 207 -9.76 17.44 -25.03
N GLU A 208 -9.42 18.68 -25.37
CA GLU A 208 -8.12 19.27 -25.05
C GLU A 208 -7.94 19.50 -23.55
N ALA A 209 -8.98 19.99 -22.86
CA ALA A 209 -8.95 20.15 -21.42
C ALA A 209 -8.84 18.79 -20.69
N ALA A 210 -9.53 17.75 -21.15
CA ALA A 210 -9.44 16.40 -20.58
C ALA A 210 -8.04 15.79 -20.78
N LYS A 211 -7.41 15.98 -21.96
CA LYS A 211 -6.02 15.58 -22.22
C LYS A 211 -5.05 16.32 -21.30
N SER A 212 -5.23 17.64 -21.16
CA SER A 212 -4.42 18.48 -20.28
C SER A 212 -4.50 18.01 -18.82
N ILE A 213 -5.71 17.69 -18.34
CA ILE A 213 -5.93 17.13 -17.00
C ILE A 213 -5.21 15.77 -16.86
N ALA A 214 -5.39 14.85 -17.82
CA ALA A 214 -4.78 13.52 -17.74
C ALA A 214 -3.24 13.56 -17.78
N ALA A 215 -2.66 14.45 -18.60
CA ALA A 215 -1.23 14.68 -18.61
C ALA A 215 -0.72 15.26 -17.28
N ALA A 216 -1.45 16.25 -16.73
CA ALA A 216 -1.10 16.86 -15.46
C ALA A 216 -1.24 15.89 -14.28
N THR A 217 -2.26 15.02 -14.25
CA THR A 217 -2.43 14.00 -13.20
C THR A 217 -1.40 12.88 -13.33
N SER A 218 -0.98 12.47 -14.53
CA SER A 218 0.15 11.55 -14.71
C SER A 218 1.44 12.15 -14.15
N ALA A 219 1.75 13.40 -14.51
CA ALA A 219 2.93 14.11 -14.01
C ALA A 219 2.89 14.29 -12.48
N LEU A 220 1.70 14.54 -11.91
CA LEU A 220 1.48 14.63 -10.47
C LEU A 220 1.82 13.30 -9.77
N VAL A 221 1.26 12.18 -10.24
CA VAL A 221 1.49 10.87 -9.61
C VAL A 221 2.97 10.44 -9.73
N LYS A 222 3.63 10.72 -10.86
CA LYS A 222 5.08 10.50 -11.02
C LYS A 222 5.91 11.37 -10.07
N SER A 223 5.52 12.64 -9.90
CA SER A 223 6.18 13.54 -8.93
C SER A 223 5.96 13.07 -7.49
N ALA A 224 4.81 12.47 -7.18
CA ALA A 224 4.52 11.91 -5.86
C ALA A 224 5.39 10.68 -5.59
N SER A 225 5.56 9.80 -6.59
CA SER A 225 6.51 8.68 -6.52
C SER A 225 7.95 9.15 -6.31
N ALA A 226 8.39 10.20 -7.03
CA ALA A 226 9.72 10.79 -6.82
C ALA A 226 9.89 11.37 -5.41
N ALA A 227 8.87 12.07 -4.88
CA ALA A 227 8.90 12.62 -3.53
C ALA A 227 8.95 11.52 -2.46
N GLN A 228 8.18 10.43 -2.63
CA GLN A 228 8.27 9.27 -1.75
C GLN A 228 9.68 8.64 -1.79
N ARG A 229 10.25 8.46 -2.98
CA ARG A 229 11.59 7.89 -3.14
C ARG A 229 12.67 8.75 -2.49
N GLU A 230 12.58 10.08 -2.62
CA GLU A 230 13.47 11.02 -1.91
C GLU A 230 13.38 10.83 -0.39
N LEU A 231 12.19 10.59 0.16
CA LEU A 231 12.01 10.36 1.60
C LEU A 231 12.61 9.06 2.09
N VAL A 232 12.52 8.00 1.29
CA VAL A 232 13.18 6.72 1.57
C VAL A 232 14.70 6.90 1.51
N ALA A 233 15.22 7.57 0.47
CA ALA A 233 16.66 7.81 0.30
C ALA A 233 17.26 8.70 1.41
N GLN A 234 16.49 9.67 1.93
CA GLN A 234 16.89 10.49 3.07
C GLN A 234 16.81 9.74 4.41
N GLY A 235 16.31 8.51 4.42
CA GLY A 235 16.06 7.74 5.64
C GLY A 235 14.99 8.38 6.54
N LYS A 236 14.07 9.17 5.98
CA LYS A 236 12.92 9.73 6.72
C LYS A 236 11.75 8.76 6.82
N VAL A 237 11.69 7.78 5.91
CA VAL A 237 10.67 6.74 5.83
C VAL A 237 11.36 5.39 5.62
N GLY A 238 10.96 4.35 6.38
CA GLY A 238 11.44 2.97 6.21
C GLY A 238 12.80 2.63 6.84
N SER A 239 13.52 3.63 7.37
CA SER A 239 14.86 3.44 7.96
C SER A 239 14.84 3.02 9.44
N ILE A 240 13.78 3.38 10.18
CA ILE A 240 13.68 3.17 11.63
C ILE A 240 12.60 2.11 11.91
N PRO A 241 12.95 0.91 12.43
CA PRO A 241 11.99 -0.15 12.71
C PRO A 241 10.86 0.26 13.68
N ALA A 242 11.13 1.19 14.60
CA ALA A 242 10.13 1.73 15.53
C ALA A 242 9.03 2.54 14.83
N ASN A 243 9.30 3.11 13.65
CA ASN A 243 8.35 3.91 12.88
C ASN A 243 7.65 3.10 11.78
N ALA A 244 7.96 1.81 11.62
CA ALA A 244 7.45 0.99 10.51
C ALA A 244 5.91 0.94 10.43
N ALA A 245 5.22 1.00 11.57
CA ALA A 245 3.75 1.05 11.60
C ALA A 245 3.20 2.40 11.09
N ASP A 246 3.81 3.51 11.52
CA ASP A 246 3.44 4.87 11.09
C ASP A 246 3.75 5.10 9.60
N ASP A 247 4.94 4.67 9.17
CA ASP A 247 5.37 4.73 7.77
C ASP A 247 4.51 3.82 6.88
N GLY A 248 4.07 2.67 7.39
CA GLY A 248 3.11 1.79 6.74
C GLY A 248 1.74 2.45 6.55
N GLN A 249 1.19 3.08 7.59
CA GLN A 249 -0.09 3.79 7.53
C GLN A 249 -0.03 4.99 6.58
N TRP A 250 1.06 5.77 6.62
CA TRP A 250 1.30 6.85 5.67
C TRP A 250 1.40 6.34 4.23
N SER A 251 2.15 5.27 3.99
CA SER A 251 2.30 4.65 2.67
C SER A 251 0.95 4.16 2.11
N GLN A 252 0.11 3.55 2.95
CA GLN A 252 -1.26 3.17 2.57
C GLN A 252 -2.13 4.39 2.25
N GLY A 253 -2.04 5.46 3.04
CA GLY A 253 -2.69 6.73 2.76
C GLY A 253 -2.29 7.30 1.40
N LEU A 254 -1.00 7.29 1.08
CA LEU A 254 -0.46 7.74 -0.19
C LEU A 254 -0.96 6.90 -1.37
N ILE A 255 -0.92 5.57 -1.25
CA ILE A 255 -1.45 4.63 -2.26
C ILE A 255 -2.93 4.89 -2.51
N SER A 256 -3.72 5.05 -1.44
CA SER A 256 -5.16 5.28 -1.55
C SER A 256 -5.47 6.58 -2.30
N ALA A 257 -4.73 7.65 -2.02
CA ALA A 257 -4.87 8.93 -2.70
C ALA A 257 -4.50 8.84 -4.19
N ALA A 258 -3.42 8.15 -4.52
CA ALA A 258 -3.00 7.94 -5.90
C ALA A 258 -4.04 7.13 -6.70
N ARG A 259 -4.59 6.05 -6.11
CA ARG A 259 -5.67 5.26 -6.71
C ARG A 259 -6.93 6.10 -6.94
N MET A 260 -7.29 6.98 -6.00
CA MET A 260 -8.41 7.91 -6.18
C MET A 260 -8.19 8.89 -7.34
N VAL A 261 -6.96 9.42 -7.50
CA VAL A 261 -6.62 10.28 -8.64
C VAL A 261 -6.74 9.53 -9.97
N ALA A 262 -6.23 8.29 -10.03
CA ALA A 262 -6.33 7.46 -11.22
C ALA A 262 -7.79 7.14 -11.58
N ALA A 263 -8.60 6.75 -10.60
CA ALA A 263 -10.02 6.47 -10.80
C ALA A 263 -10.79 7.72 -11.27
N ALA A 264 -10.58 8.87 -10.60
CA ALA A 264 -11.21 10.12 -10.98
C ALA A 264 -10.82 10.56 -12.41
N THR A 265 -9.55 10.38 -12.78
CA THR A 265 -9.06 10.72 -14.12
C THR A 265 -9.67 9.79 -15.16
N SER A 266 -9.80 8.50 -14.90
CA SER A 266 -10.46 7.55 -15.80
C SER A 266 -11.94 7.91 -16.01
N SER A 267 -12.67 8.20 -14.93
CA SER A 267 -14.07 8.64 -15.01
C SER A 267 -14.22 9.94 -15.79
N LEU A 268 -13.28 10.88 -15.65
CA LEU A 268 -13.23 12.09 -16.45
C LEU A 268 -13.01 11.78 -17.94
N CYS A 269 -12.07 10.90 -18.27
CA CYS A 269 -11.80 10.49 -19.65
C CYS A 269 -13.03 9.85 -20.29
N GLU A 270 -13.77 9.02 -19.54
CA GLU A 270 -15.02 8.43 -19.98
C GLU A 270 -16.12 9.48 -20.18
N ALA A 271 -16.24 10.45 -19.27
CA ALA A 271 -17.19 11.54 -19.39
C ALA A 271 -16.89 12.44 -20.60
N ALA A 272 -15.61 12.77 -20.82
CA ALA A 272 -15.16 13.53 -21.99
C ALA A 272 -15.42 12.77 -23.29
N ASN A 273 -15.11 11.47 -23.34
CA ASN A 273 -15.43 10.63 -24.50
C ASN A 273 -16.94 10.63 -24.81
N ALA A 274 -17.77 10.39 -23.79
CA ALA A 274 -19.22 10.39 -23.97
C ALA A 274 -19.76 11.78 -24.40
N SER A 275 -19.13 12.87 -23.95
CA SER A 275 -19.49 14.24 -24.36
C SER A 275 -19.17 14.50 -25.82
N VAL A 276 -17.98 14.11 -26.30
CA VAL A 276 -17.57 14.21 -27.72
C VAL A 276 -18.44 13.36 -28.65
N GLN A 277 -19.00 12.26 -28.16
CA GLN A 277 -19.95 11.43 -28.91
C GLN A 277 -21.39 11.98 -28.89
N GLY A 278 -21.67 13.03 -28.11
CA GLY A 278 -23.01 13.62 -27.95
C GLY A 278 -23.93 12.82 -27.02
N HIS A 279 -23.38 12.00 -26.12
CA HIS A 279 -24.11 11.12 -25.22
C HIS A 279 -24.00 11.48 -23.73
N ALA A 280 -23.13 12.41 -23.35
CA ALA A 280 -22.94 12.79 -21.94
C ALA A 280 -23.70 14.06 -21.55
N SER A 281 -24.14 14.10 -20.29
CA SER A 281 -24.56 15.35 -19.64
C SER A 281 -23.35 16.18 -19.22
N GLU A 282 -23.42 17.49 -19.46
CA GLU A 282 -22.42 18.49 -19.05
C GLU A 282 -22.19 18.43 -17.53
N GLU A 283 -23.22 18.07 -16.76
CA GLU A 283 -23.16 17.84 -15.32
C GLU A 283 -22.20 16.70 -14.92
N LYS A 284 -22.14 15.61 -15.69
CA LYS A 284 -21.21 14.48 -15.44
C LYS A 284 -19.76 14.89 -15.70
N LEU A 285 -19.54 15.75 -16.69
CA LEU A 285 -18.22 16.30 -16.99
C LEU A 285 -17.76 17.24 -15.87
N ILE A 286 -18.64 18.13 -15.40
CA ILE A 286 -18.37 19.04 -14.28
C ILE A 286 -18.07 18.26 -12.99
N SER A 287 -18.87 17.25 -12.66
CA SER A 287 -18.67 16.47 -11.44
C SER A 287 -17.36 15.67 -11.47
N SER A 288 -17.04 15.04 -12.61
CA SER A 288 -15.78 14.31 -12.80
C SER A 288 -14.57 15.24 -12.71
N ALA A 289 -14.62 16.43 -13.31
CA ALA A 289 -13.55 17.42 -13.23
C ALA A 289 -13.30 17.90 -11.79
N LYS A 290 -14.37 18.18 -11.03
CA LYS A 290 -14.29 18.54 -9.61
C LYS A 290 -13.70 17.41 -8.76
N GLN A 291 -14.07 16.16 -9.06
CA GLN A 291 -13.52 14.99 -8.37
C GLN A 291 -12.02 14.81 -8.62
N VAL A 292 -11.53 15.08 -9.84
CA VAL A 292 -10.09 15.08 -10.13
C VAL A 292 -9.36 16.15 -9.33
N ALA A 293 -9.90 17.37 -9.25
CA ALA A 293 -9.31 18.43 -8.43
C ALA A 293 -9.28 18.07 -6.94
N ALA A 294 -10.36 17.48 -6.40
CA ALA A 294 -10.46 17.07 -5.00
C ALA A 294 -9.47 15.94 -4.66
N SER A 295 -9.43 14.88 -5.47
CA SER A 295 -8.48 13.77 -5.27
C SER A 295 -7.02 14.22 -5.42
N THR A 296 -6.74 15.17 -6.31
CA THR A 296 -5.42 15.80 -6.45
C THR A 296 -5.02 16.57 -5.19
N ALA A 297 -5.95 17.33 -4.60
CA ALA A 297 -5.70 18.03 -3.34
C ALA A 297 -5.41 17.04 -2.20
N GLN A 298 -6.14 15.92 -2.14
CA GLN A 298 -5.89 14.87 -1.15
C GLN A 298 -4.51 14.23 -1.31
N LEU A 299 -4.08 13.96 -2.54
CA LEU A 299 -2.74 13.43 -2.82
C LEU A 299 -1.64 14.43 -2.40
N LEU A 300 -1.82 15.72 -2.70
CA LEU A 300 -0.88 16.77 -2.26
C LEU A 300 -0.75 16.83 -0.75
N VAL A 301 -1.87 16.73 -0.01
CA VAL A 301 -1.86 16.73 1.46
C VAL A 301 -1.15 15.47 1.98
N ALA A 302 -1.44 14.30 1.41
CA ALA A 302 -0.80 13.04 1.81
C ALA A 302 0.73 13.10 1.64
N CYS A 303 1.22 13.66 0.53
CA CYS A 303 2.66 13.84 0.31
C CYS A 303 3.30 14.83 1.30
N LYS A 304 2.59 15.91 1.66
CA LYS A 304 3.13 16.98 2.54
C LYS A 304 3.40 16.55 3.97
N VAL A 305 2.78 15.49 4.46
CA VAL A 305 2.93 15.05 5.87
C VAL A 305 4.38 14.68 6.21
N LYS A 306 5.11 14.08 5.25
CA LYS A 306 6.48 13.59 5.45
C LYS A 306 7.50 14.31 4.54
N ALA A 307 7.05 14.95 3.46
CA ALA A 307 7.91 15.63 2.48
C ALA A 307 8.44 16.99 2.96
N ASP A 308 9.68 17.31 2.57
CA ASP A 308 10.21 18.67 2.67
C ASP A 308 9.57 19.56 1.59
N GLN A 309 9.04 20.72 1.97
CA GLN A 309 8.32 21.61 1.06
C GLN A 309 9.25 22.24 0.00
N ASP A 310 10.54 22.35 0.31
CA ASP A 310 11.54 22.94 -0.58
C ASP A 310 12.22 21.89 -1.50
N SER A 311 11.85 20.60 -1.39
CA SER A 311 12.39 19.54 -2.26
C SER A 311 12.02 19.75 -3.73
N GLU A 312 12.92 19.34 -4.64
CA GLU A 312 12.67 19.46 -6.08
C GLU A 312 11.45 18.64 -6.51
N ALA A 313 11.32 17.40 -6.00
CA ALA A 313 10.14 16.58 -6.26
C ALA A 313 8.87 17.22 -5.70
N MET A 314 8.92 17.86 -4.52
CA MET A 314 7.76 18.53 -3.94
C MET A 314 7.36 19.80 -4.72
N ARG A 315 8.33 20.57 -5.22
CA ARG A 315 8.08 21.71 -6.12
C ARG A 315 7.43 21.25 -7.43
N ARG A 316 7.93 20.16 -8.03
CA ARG A 316 7.32 19.55 -9.23
C ARG A 316 5.91 19.05 -8.96
N LEU A 317 5.69 18.38 -7.83
CA LEU A 317 4.38 17.91 -7.39
C LEU A 317 3.38 19.08 -7.25
N GLN A 318 3.79 20.15 -6.58
CA GLN A 318 2.95 21.34 -6.40
C GLN A 318 2.65 22.03 -7.75
N ALA A 319 3.63 22.10 -8.66
CA ALA A 319 3.43 22.64 -10.00
C ALA A 319 2.42 21.81 -10.82
N ALA A 320 2.55 20.48 -10.79
CA ALA A 320 1.63 19.55 -11.43
C ALA A 320 0.22 19.67 -10.82
N GLY A 321 0.10 19.72 -9.49
CA GLY A 321 -1.19 19.91 -8.80
C GLY A 321 -1.88 21.23 -9.16
N ASN A 322 -1.10 22.32 -9.27
CA ASN A 322 -1.62 23.60 -9.74
C ASN A 322 -2.02 23.57 -11.23
N ALA A 323 -1.36 22.75 -12.05
CA ALA A 323 -1.76 22.54 -13.44
C ALA A 323 -3.09 21.77 -13.52
N VAL A 324 -3.25 20.69 -12.75
CA VAL A 324 -4.51 19.94 -12.65
C VAL A 324 -5.65 20.87 -12.23
N LYS A 325 -5.47 21.64 -11.15
CA LYS A 325 -6.50 22.57 -10.66
C LYS A 325 -6.94 23.56 -11.76
N ARG A 326 -5.99 24.20 -12.44
CA ARG A 326 -6.29 25.14 -13.53
C ARG A 326 -7.00 24.47 -14.70
N ALA A 327 -6.57 23.29 -15.11
CA ALA A 327 -7.18 22.55 -16.20
C ALA A 327 -8.60 22.09 -15.84
N SER A 328 -8.82 21.60 -14.62
CA SER A 328 -10.14 21.27 -14.08
C SER A 328 -11.07 22.47 -14.02
N ASP A 329 -10.60 23.63 -13.54
CA ASP A 329 -11.42 24.86 -13.47
C ASP A 329 -11.81 25.35 -14.87
N ASN A 330 -10.88 25.29 -15.83
CA ASN A 330 -11.15 25.64 -17.23
C ASN A 330 -12.20 24.71 -17.85
N LEU A 331 -12.08 23.40 -17.61
CA LEU A 331 -13.06 22.42 -18.09
C LEU A 331 -14.45 22.67 -17.50
N VAL A 332 -14.53 22.95 -16.19
CA VAL A 332 -15.81 23.26 -15.52
C VAL A 332 -16.45 24.50 -16.14
N ARG A 333 -15.68 25.57 -16.40
CA ARG A 333 -16.19 26.78 -17.06
C ARG A 333 -16.67 26.51 -18.48
N ALA A 334 -15.92 25.74 -19.26
CA ALA A 334 -16.32 25.36 -20.61
C ALA A 334 -17.64 24.57 -20.58
N ALA A 335 -17.72 23.54 -19.74
CA ALA A 335 -18.90 22.71 -19.58
C ALA A 335 -20.13 23.49 -19.09
N GLN A 336 -19.94 24.44 -18.16
CA GLN A 336 -21.01 25.35 -17.73
C GLN A 336 -21.50 26.24 -18.87
N LYS A 337 -20.57 26.86 -19.62
CA LYS A 337 -20.94 27.74 -20.74
C LYS A 337 -21.79 27.00 -21.78
N ALA A 338 -21.46 25.76 -22.10
CA ALA A 338 -22.26 24.94 -23.01
C ALA A 338 -23.61 24.51 -22.44
N ALA A 339 -23.68 24.22 -21.13
CA ALA A 339 -24.94 23.89 -20.48
C ALA A 339 -25.93 25.08 -20.50
N PHE A 340 -25.43 26.31 -20.29
CA PHE A 340 -26.25 27.52 -20.32
C PHE A 340 -26.53 28.06 -21.73
N GLY A 341 -25.58 27.92 -22.67
CA GLY A 341 -25.79 28.36 -24.06
C GLY A 341 -26.88 27.59 -24.81
N LYS A 342 -27.16 26.34 -24.42
CA LYS A 342 -28.30 25.56 -24.94
C LYS A 342 -29.65 25.97 -24.35
N ALA A 343 -29.68 26.68 -23.23
CA ALA A 343 -30.92 27.08 -22.56
C ALA A 343 -31.49 28.40 -23.10
N ASP A 344 -30.67 29.24 -23.73
CA ASP A 344 -31.10 30.53 -24.33
C ASP A 344 -31.73 30.36 -25.73
N ASP A 345 -31.55 29.20 -26.39
CA ASP A 345 -32.12 28.92 -27.73
C ASP A 345 -33.52 28.29 -27.66
N ASP A 346 -34.03 28.04 -26.45
CA ASP A 346 -35.41 27.60 -26.17
C ASP A 346 -36.29 28.82 -25.82
N ASP A 347 -36.11 29.94 -26.54
CA ASP A 347 -36.95 31.12 -26.39
C ASP A 347 -38.38 30.78 -26.78
N VAL A 348 -39.24 30.70 -25.77
CA VAL A 348 -40.64 30.31 -25.86
C VAL A 348 -41.36 31.30 -26.76
N VAL A 349 -41.54 30.95 -28.04
CA VAL A 349 -42.39 31.70 -28.97
C VAL A 349 -43.84 31.58 -28.49
N VAL A 350 -44.26 32.51 -27.63
CA VAL A 350 -45.64 32.66 -27.16
C VAL A 350 -46.50 33.09 -28.35
N LYS A 351 -47.01 32.11 -29.11
CA LYS A 351 -48.08 32.37 -30.08
C LYS A 351 -49.35 32.68 -29.31
N THR A 352 -49.69 33.97 -29.27
CA THR A 352 -50.90 34.58 -28.71
C THR A 352 -52.19 33.92 -29.22
N LYS A 353 -52.70 32.93 -28.48
CA LYS A 353 -54.12 32.58 -28.41
C LYS A 353 -54.47 32.26 -26.95
N PHE A 354 -55.32 33.09 -26.36
CA PHE A 354 -55.56 33.24 -24.91
C PHE A 354 -56.01 31.96 -24.15
N VAL A 355 -56.40 30.88 -24.83
CA VAL A 355 -56.80 29.61 -24.19
C VAL A 355 -55.71 28.52 -24.27
N GLY A 356 -54.72 28.67 -25.17
CA GLY A 356 -53.53 27.81 -25.22
C GLY A 356 -52.48 28.18 -24.17
N GLY A 357 -52.47 29.44 -23.72
CA GLY A 357 -51.51 29.94 -22.73
C GLY A 357 -51.70 29.31 -21.34
N ILE A 358 -52.94 29.05 -20.89
CA ILE A 358 -53.19 28.41 -19.59
C ILE A 358 -52.72 26.95 -19.60
N ALA A 359 -52.97 26.20 -20.68
CA ALA A 359 -52.48 24.83 -20.81
C ALA A 359 -50.95 24.76 -20.87
N GLN A 360 -50.29 25.74 -21.52
CA GLN A 360 -48.83 25.86 -21.52
C GLN A 360 -48.27 26.21 -20.13
N ILE A 361 -48.94 27.11 -19.38
CA ILE A 361 -48.55 27.43 -18.00
C ILE A 361 -48.70 26.22 -17.10
N ILE A 362 -49.80 25.46 -17.20
CA ILE A 362 -50.01 24.25 -16.41
C ILE A 362 -48.98 23.18 -16.76
N ALA A 363 -48.68 22.97 -18.05
CA ALA A 363 -47.64 22.04 -18.48
C ALA A 363 -46.24 22.45 -17.97
N ALA A 364 -45.93 23.75 -18.00
CA ALA A 364 -44.68 24.29 -17.46
C ALA A 364 -44.60 24.14 -15.92
N GLN A 365 -45.71 24.35 -15.20
CA GLN A 365 -45.80 24.15 -13.75
C GLN A 365 -45.70 22.67 -13.37
N GLU A 366 -46.26 21.76 -14.17
CA GLU A 366 -46.13 20.32 -13.98
C GLU A 366 -44.69 19.85 -14.19
N GLU A 367 -44.04 20.30 -15.27
CA GLU A 367 -42.61 20.09 -15.52
C GLU A 367 -41.74 20.63 -14.38
N MET A 368 -42.04 21.85 -13.88
CA MET A 368 -41.35 22.46 -12.75
C MET A 368 -41.46 21.60 -11.48
N LEU A 369 -42.67 21.19 -11.10
CA LEU A 369 -42.90 20.34 -9.92
C LEU A 369 -42.23 18.96 -10.05
N LYS A 370 -42.20 18.40 -11.26
CA LYS A 370 -41.50 17.15 -11.54
C LYS A 370 -39.99 17.32 -11.38
N LYS A 371 -39.42 18.42 -11.89
CA LYS A 371 -38.00 18.75 -11.73
C LYS A 371 -37.62 19.03 -10.27
N GLU A 372 -38.48 19.67 -9.49
CA GLU A 372 -38.28 19.86 -8.05
C GLU A 372 -38.23 18.51 -7.31
N ARG A 373 -39.14 17.57 -7.65
CA ARG A 373 -39.11 16.22 -7.06
C ARG A 373 -37.85 15.44 -7.46
N GLU A 374 -37.47 15.48 -8.74
CA GLU A 374 -36.24 14.85 -9.22
C GLU A 374 -35.01 15.43 -8.51
N LEU A 375 -34.96 16.74 -8.27
CA LEU A 375 -33.90 17.41 -7.54
C LEU A 375 -33.83 16.97 -6.07
N GLU A 376 -34.98 16.89 -5.39
CA GLU A 376 -35.10 16.42 -4.00
C GLU A 376 -34.57 14.98 -3.86
N GLU A 377 -34.96 14.09 -4.79
CA GLU A 377 -34.48 12.70 -4.82
C GLU A 377 -32.97 12.61 -5.11
N ALA A 378 -32.47 13.41 -6.06
CA ALA A 378 -31.03 13.47 -6.37
C ALA A 378 -30.22 13.96 -5.16
N ARG A 379 -30.71 14.99 -4.45
CA ARG A 379 -30.11 15.48 -3.19
C ARG A 379 -30.06 14.39 -2.13
N LYS A 380 -31.16 13.65 -1.94
CA LYS A 380 -31.22 12.55 -0.96
C LYS A 380 -30.25 11.42 -1.30
N LYS A 381 -30.16 11.02 -2.58
CA LYS A 381 -29.18 10.02 -3.04
C LYS A 381 -27.74 10.50 -2.85
N LEU A 382 -27.43 11.75 -3.18
CA LEU A 382 -26.09 12.32 -2.99
C LEU A 382 -25.69 12.36 -1.51
N ALA A 383 -26.61 12.72 -0.61
CA ALA A 383 -26.38 12.70 0.82
C ALA A 383 -26.07 11.29 1.35
N GLN A 384 -26.79 10.26 0.87
CA GLN A 384 -26.52 8.87 1.23
C GLN A 384 -25.14 8.38 0.74
N ILE A 385 -24.76 8.72 -0.49
CA ILE A 385 -23.44 8.36 -1.05
C ILE A 385 -22.32 9.00 -0.24
N ARG A 386 -22.45 10.29 0.12
CA ARG A 386 -21.48 10.99 0.97
C ARG A 386 -21.37 10.37 2.36
N GLN A 387 -22.50 10.02 2.99
CA GLN A 387 -22.49 9.33 4.29
C GLN A 387 -21.80 7.97 4.22
N GLN A 388 -21.97 7.22 3.12
CA GLN A 388 -21.28 5.95 2.92
C GLN A 388 -19.77 6.14 2.70
N GLN A 389 -19.34 7.19 1.99
CA GLN A 389 -17.92 7.54 1.87
C GLN A 389 -17.28 7.89 3.23
N TYR A 390 -17.99 8.62 4.10
CA TYR A 390 -17.49 8.93 5.45
C TYR A 390 -17.35 7.70 6.35
N LYS A 391 -18.17 6.66 6.17
CA LYS A 391 -18.05 5.38 6.91
C LYS A 391 -16.83 4.55 6.51
N PHE A 392 -16.19 4.85 5.37
CA PHE A 392 -14.96 4.21 4.89
C PHE A 392 -13.69 5.02 5.19
N LEU A 393 -13.80 6.20 5.82
CA LEU A 393 -12.64 6.91 6.36
C LEU A 393 -12.21 6.27 7.70
N PRO A 394 -10.90 6.05 7.93
CA PRO A 394 -10.39 5.57 9.22
C PRO A 394 -10.91 6.43 10.39
N THR A 395 -11.28 5.77 11.48
CA THR A 395 -11.99 6.34 12.65
C THR A 395 -11.25 7.51 13.33
N GLU A 396 -9.98 7.74 13.02
CA GLU A 396 -9.11 8.76 13.62
C GLU A 396 -9.37 10.19 13.11
N LEU A 397 -10.26 10.40 12.13
CA LEU A 397 -10.67 11.72 11.63
C LEU A 397 -12.14 12.08 11.93
N ARG A 398 -12.81 11.34 12.83
CA ARG A 398 -14.09 11.80 13.39
C ARG A 398 -13.78 12.82 14.46
N GLU A 399 -13.65 14.09 14.07
CA GLU A 399 -13.82 15.17 15.03
C GLU A 399 -15.23 15.04 15.64
N ASP A 400 -15.26 14.98 16.97
CA ASP A 400 -16.47 15.10 17.79
C ASP A 400 -17.11 16.46 17.53
N GLU A 401 -18.22 16.49 16.80
CA GLU A 401 -19.18 17.59 16.90
C GLU A 401 -20.21 17.21 17.98
N GLY A 402 -19.93 17.67 19.19
CA GLY A 402 -20.92 17.86 20.26
C GLY A 402 -21.59 19.22 20.17
#